data_AF-A0A920NQ56-F1
#
_entry.id   AF-A0A920NQ56-F1
#
_cell.length_a   1.000
_cell.length_b   1.000
_cell.length_c   1.000
_cell.angle_alpha   90.00
_cell.angle_beta   90.00
_cell.angle_gamma   90.00
#
_symmetry.space_group_name_H-M   'P 1'
#
loop_
_entity.id
_entity.type
_entity.pdbx_description
1 polymer ?
#
loop_
_entity_poly.entity_id
_entity_poly.type
_entity_poly.pdbx_seq_one_letter_code
_entity_poly.pdbx_strand_id
1 'polypeptide(L)' 'MSVRKAIENKGYFVESSKVEMLPKNLHKINNENSAKAISLLNEIDDHDDIKSIYTNFEPVD' A
#
# COMPACT_ATOMS: atom_id res chain seq x y z
N MET A 1 -13.39 2.45 -15.52
CA MET A 1 -13.84 1.69 -14.32
C MET A 1 -14.95 0.69 -14.67
N SER A 2 -14.67 -0.32 -15.51
CA SER A 2 -15.66 -1.34 -15.88
C SER A 2 -15.95 -2.32 -14.73
N VAL A 3 -14.90 -2.73 -14.01
CA VAL A 3 -15.00 -3.68 -12.89
C VAL A 3 -15.80 -3.10 -11.72
N ARG A 4 -15.48 -1.87 -11.29
CA ARG A 4 -16.22 -1.17 -10.23
C ARG A 4 -17.71 -1.08 -10.52
N LYS A 5 -18.08 -0.58 -11.72
CA LYS A 5 -19.48 -0.46 -12.14
C LYS A 5 -20.19 -1.81 -12.14
N ALA A 6 -19.52 -2.87 -12.56
CA ALA A 6 -20.09 -4.21 -12.55
C ALA A 6 -20.35 -4.74 -11.12
N ILE A 7 -19.51 -4.38 -10.14
CA ILE A 7 -19.67 -4.74 -8.73
C ILE A 7 -20.82 -3.93 -8.10
N GLU A 8 -20.88 -2.62 -8.35
CA GLU A 8 -21.98 -1.74 -7.88
C GLU A 8 -23.34 -2.17 -8.45
N ASN A 9 -23.40 -2.51 -9.74
CA ASN A 9 -24.64 -2.99 -10.38
C ASN A 9 -25.13 -4.33 -9.82
N LYS A 10 -24.28 -5.10 -9.14
CA LYS A 10 -24.66 -6.34 -8.43
C LYS A 10 -25.14 -6.08 -7.00
N GLY A 11 -25.24 -4.82 -6.58
CA GLY A 11 -25.74 -4.41 -5.25
C GLY A 11 -24.65 -4.32 -4.18
N TYR A 12 -23.37 -4.44 -4.53
CA TYR A 12 -22.27 -4.27 -3.59
C TYR A 12 -21.86 -2.81 -3.49
N PHE A 13 -21.68 -2.32 -2.27
CA PHE A 13 -21.11 -1.00 -2.02
C PHE A 13 -19.59 -1.05 -2.16
N VAL A 14 -19.04 -0.25 -3.08
CA VAL A 14 -17.58 -0.13 -3.26
C VAL A 14 -17.08 1.03 -2.41
N GLU A 15 -16.44 0.69 -1.29
CA GLU A 15 -15.87 1.68 -0.36
C GLU A 15 -14.74 2.50 -1.00
N SER A 16 -13.84 1.85 -1.75
CA SER A 16 -12.76 2.53 -2.47
C SER A 16 -12.39 1.81 -3.76
N SER A 17 -11.89 2.57 -4.73
CA SER A 17 -11.33 2.04 -5.97
C SER A 17 -10.28 3.02 -6.49
N LYS A 18 -9.02 2.61 -6.38
CA LYS A 18 -7.85 3.38 -6.79
C LYS A 18 -6.91 2.51 -7.62
N VAL A 19 -6.06 3.14 -8.40
CA VAL A 19 -4.94 2.46 -9.07
C VAL A 19 -3.73 2.62 -8.16
N GLU A 20 -3.19 1.49 -7.71
CA GLU A 20 -2.06 1.43 -6.78
C GLU A 20 -1.01 0.46 -7.32
N MET A 21 0.25 0.65 -6.92
CA MET A 21 1.31 -0.29 -7.26
C MET A 21 1.32 -1.45 -6.26
N LEU A 22 1.21 -2.66 -6.78
CA LEU A 22 1.31 -3.89 -5.98
C LEU A 22 2.67 -4.55 -6.24
N PRO A 23 3.42 -4.91 -5.19
CA PRO A 23 4.68 -5.63 -5.35
C PRO A 23 4.42 -7.06 -5.84
N LYS A 24 5.30 -7.59 -6.69
CA LYS A 24 5.18 -8.97 -7.21
C LYS A 24 5.62 -10.03 -6.21
N ASN A 25 6.47 -9.66 -5.25
CA ASN A 25 6.99 -10.50 -4.19
C ASN A 25 7.09 -9.67 -2.91
N LEU A 26 7.12 -10.34 -1.76
CA LEU A 26 7.39 -9.68 -0.49
C LEU A 26 8.84 -9.93 -0.08
N HIS A 27 9.48 -8.93 0.51
CA HIS A 27 10.84 -9.00 1.01
C HIS A 27 10.83 -8.96 2.53
N LYS A 28 11.19 -10.11 3.11
CA LYS A 28 11.34 -10.25 4.55
C LYS A 28 12.67 -9.69 5.02
N ILE A 29 12.63 -8.84 6.02
CA ILE A 29 13.81 -8.29 6.68
C ILE A 29 13.79 -8.67 8.17
N ASN A 30 14.97 -8.66 8.79
CA ASN A 30 15.09 -8.96 10.22
C ASN A 30 14.45 -7.86 11.08
N ASN A 31 14.22 -8.15 12.37
CA ASN A 31 13.53 -7.22 13.28
C ASN A 31 14.25 -5.86 13.41
N GLU A 32 15.58 -5.84 13.43
CA GLU A 32 16.33 -4.57 13.53
C GLU A 32 16.18 -3.70 12.28
N ASN A 33 16.17 -4.29 11.09
CA ASN A 33 15.99 -3.55 9.85
C ASN A 33 14.52 -3.19 9.60
N SER A 34 13.58 -3.97 10.13
CA SER A 34 12.13 -3.67 10.10
C SER A 34 11.83 -2.31 10.70
N ALA A 35 12.30 -2.05 11.93
CA ALA A 35 12.09 -0.78 12.60
C ALA A 35 12.68 0.41 11.81
N LYS A 36 13.87 0.23 11.23
CA LYS A 36 14.53 1.25 10.39
C LYS A 36 13.77 1.51 9.10
N ALA A 37 13.28 0.45 8.44
CA ALA A 37 12.49 0.58 7.21
C ALA A 37 11.17 1.31 7.46
N ILE A 38 10.47 0.99 8.55
CA ILE A 38 9.23 1.66 8.95
C ILE A 38 9.51 3.14 9.25
N SER A 39 10.56 3.45 10.02
CA SER A 39 10.95 4.83 10.31
C SER A 39 11.23 5.62 9.03
N LEU A 40 11.93 5.02 8.06
CA LEU A 40 12.20 5.66 6.78
C LEU A 40 10.92 5.91 5.97
N LEU A 41 10.01 4.95 5.94
CA LEU A 41 8.74 5.10 5.23
C LEU A 41 7.90 6.24 5.80
N ASN A 42 7.86 6.38 7.12
CA ASN A 42 7.13 7.46 7.79
C ASN A 42 7.71 8.84 7.47
N GLU A 43 9.05 8.99 7.56
CA GLU A 43 9.72 10.26 7.23
C GLU A 43 9.51 10.68 5.77
N ILE A 44 9.39 9.72 4.86
CA ILE A 44 9.07 10.01 3.45
C ILE A 44 7.59 10.41 3.32
N ASP A 45 6.68 9.78 4.06
CA ASP A 45 5.23 10.05 3.96
C ASP A 45 4.85 11.42 4.51
N ASP A 46 5.57 11.88 5.53
CA ASP A 46 5.36 13.19 6.17
C ASP A 46 5.74 14.38 5.27
N HIS A 47 6.35 14.13 4.10
CA HIS A 47 6.75 15.20 3.20
C HIS A 47 5.59 15.62 2.27
N ASP A 48 5.21 16.90 2.28
CA ASP A 48 4.06 17.45 1.55
C ASP A 48 4.04 17.14 0.03
N ASP A 49 5.21 17.03 -0.60
CA ASP A 49 5.34 16.68 -2.03
C ASP A 49 5.15 15.19 -2.34
N ILE A 50 5.13 14.32 -1.34
CA ILE A 50 4.94 12.88 -1.52
C ILE A 50 3.44 12.56 -1.60
N LYS A 51 3.04 11.92 -2.68
CA LYS A 51 1.63 11.60 -2.96
C LYS A 51 1.25 10.17 -2.61
N SER A 52 2.21 9.25 -2.69
CA SER A 52 2.00 7.82 -2.44
C SER A 52 3.35 7.13 -2.27
N ILE A 53 3.44 6.20 -1.32
CA ILE A 53 4.60 5.34 -1.10
C ILE A 53 4.19 3.90 -1.35
N TYR A 54 5.08 3.15 -2.01
CA TYR A 54 4.87 1.73 -2.29
C TYR A 54 6.14 0.98 -1.90
N THR A 55 5.96 -0.12 -1.19
CA THR A 55 7.06 -0.98 -0.76
C THR A 55 6.67 -2.44 -0.92
N ASN A 56 7.67 -3.28 -1.14
CA ASN A 56 7.52 -4.73 -1.11
C ASN A 56 7.92 -5.33 0.25
N PHE A 57 8.12 -4.49 1.26
CA PHE A 57 8.45 -4.90 2.61
C PHE A 57 7.34 -5.75 3.24
N GLU A 58 7.73 -6.85 3.89
CA GLU A 58 6.84 -7.69 4.71
C GLU A 58 6.89 -7.20 6.17
N PRO A 59 5.83 -6.58 6.71
CA PRO A 59 5.78 -6.22 8.12
C PRO A 59 5.87 -7.48 8.99
N VAL A 60 6.65 -7.39 10.07
CA VAL A 60 6.71 -8.43 11.10
C VAL A 60 5.51 -8.23 12.02
N ASP A 61 4.67 -9.26 12.16
CA ASP A 61 3.53 -9.29 13.10
C ASP A 61 3.94 -9.02 14.55
#